data_AF-A0A958YAL0-F1
#
_entry.id   AF-A0A958YAL0-F1
#
_cell.length_a   1.000
_cell.length_b   1.000
_cell.length_c   1.000
_cell.angle_alpha   90.00
_cell.angle_beta   90.00
_cell.angle_gamma   90.00
#
_symmetry.space_group_name_H-M   'P 1'
#
loop_
_entity.id
_entity.type
_entity.pdbx_description
1 polymer ?
#
loop_
_entity_poly.entity_id
_entity_poly.type
_entity_poly.pdbx_seq_one_letter_code
_entity_poly.pdbx_strand_id
1 'polypeptide(L)'
;MFKNLKNDIPAGIVVFFVALPLCLGIALASGAPLFSGLISGIIGGIVVGALSGSKIGVSGPAAGLAAIVLVAIGDLGGFQNFLVAVVLAGIIQILFGVLKAGVIGYFFPSSVIKGMLTGIGII
;
A
#
# COMPACT_ATOMS: atom_id res chain seq x y z
N MET A 1 14.15 -3.48 -20.28
CA MET A 1 14.25 -3.49 -18.80
C MET A 1 15.57 -2.91 -18.29
N PHE A 2 16.73 -3.23 -18.88
CA PHE A 2 18.05 -2.87 -18.30
C PHE A 2 18.72 -1.60 -18.84
N LYS A 3 18.00 -0.73 -19.58
CA LYS A 3 18.60 0.44 -20.24
C LYS A 3 19.03 1.55 -19.26
N ASN A 4 18.38 1.63 -18.09
CA ASN A 4 18.59 2.67 -17.09
C ASN A 4 19.24 2.16 -15.79
N LEU A 5 19.88 0.99 -15.83
CA LEU A 5 20.38 0.32 -14.61
C LEU A 5 21.35 1.19 -13.77
N LYS A 6 22.10 2.07 -14.43
CA LYS A 6 22.98 3.05 -13.78
C LYS A 6 22.22 4.03 -12.87
N ASN A 7 20.98 4.36 -13.22
CA ASN A 7 20.13 5.29 -12.46
C ASN A 7 19.14 4.53 -11.56
N ASP A 8 18.67 3.35 -11.99
CA ASP A 8 17.69 2.57 -11.25
C ASP A 8 18.28 1.96 -9.97
N ILE A 9 19.54 1.52 -9.98
CA ILE A 9 20.22 0.98 -8.79
C ILE A 9 20.33 2.03 -7.67
N PRO A 10 20.96 3.21 -7.87
CA PRO A 10 21.07 4.20 -6.80
C PRO A 10 19.69 4.71 -6.37
N ALA A 11 18.74 4.89 -7.29
CA ALA A 11 17.37 5.27 -6.95
C ALA A 11 16.68 4.21 -6.07
N GLY A 12 16.82 2.93 -6.40
CA GLY A 12 16.26 1.82 -5.63
C GLY A 12 16.82 1.75 -4.21
N ILE A 13 18.13 2.00 -4.03
CA ILE A 13 18.76 2.07 -2.71
C ILE A 13 18.18 3.22 -1.87
N VAL A 14 18.03 4.41 -2.47
CA VAL A 14 17.44 5.56 -1.77
C VAL A 14 15.99 5.27 -1.37
N VAL A 15 15.18 4.73 -2.30
CA VAL A 15 13.79 4.36 -2.02
C VAL A 15 13.71 3.30 -0.93
N PHE A 16 14.62 2.31 -0.91
CA PHE A 16 14.67 1.30 0.14
C PHE A 16 14.89 1.92 1.53
N PHE A 17 15.85 2.83 1.67
CA PHE A 17 16.11 3.52 2.93
C PHE A 17 14.95 4.41 3.38
N VAL A 18 14.19 4.99 2.46
CA VAL A 18 12.97 5.75 2.78
C VAL A 18 11.80 4.83 3.12
N ALA A 19 11.67 3.70 2.43
CA ALA A 19 10.57 2.75 2.59
C ALA A 19 10.66 1.94 3.89
N LEU A 20 11.85 1.56 4.34
CA LEU A 20 12.06 0.82 5.60
C LEU A 20 11.39 1.48 6.83
N PRO A 21 11.70 2.75 7.17
CA PRO A 21 11.06 3.40 8.32
C PRO A 21 9.56 3.61 8.09
N LEU A 22 9.13 3.86 6.85
CA LEU A 22 7.71 4.00 6.53
C LEU A 22 6.92 2.70 6.79
N CYS A 23 7.45 1.55 6.35
CA CYS A 23 6.81 0.25 6.56
C CYS A 23 6.67 -0.10 8.05
N LEU A 24 7.73 0.17 8.83
CA LEU A 24 7.74 -0.05 10.27
C LEU A 24 6.81 0.92 11.00
N GLY A 25 6.83 2.20 10.63
CA GLY A 25 6.00 3.24 11.22
C GLY A 25 4.51 2.98 11.00
N ILE A 26 4.11 2.59 9.78
CA ILE A 26 2.72 2.26 9.47
C ILE A 26 2.28 1.02 10.24
N ALA A 27 3.10 -0.03 10.31
CA ALA A 27 2.75 -1.22 11.09
C ALA A 27 2.55 -0.90 12.58
N LEU A 28 3.44 -0.09 13.15
CA LEU A 28 3.34 0.37 14.54
C LEU A 28 2.06 1.19 14.76
N ALA A 29 1.77 2.15 13.89
CA ALA A 29 0.57 2.99 13.96
C ALA A 29 -0.73 2.18 13.77
N SER A 30 -0.65 1.07 13.04
CA SER A 30 -1.79 0.17 12.81
C SER A 30 -2.04 -0.81 13.96
N GLY A 31 -1.17 -0.86 14.98
CA GLY A 31 -1.22 -1.89 16.03
C GLY A 31 -0.92 -3.32 15.51
N ALA A 32 -0.34 -3.44 14.31
CA ALA A 32 0.00 -4.70 13.69
C ALA A 32 1.44 -5.12 14.04
N PRO A 33 1.79 -6.42 13.93
CA PRO A 33 3.18 -6.85 14.10
C PRO A 33 4.12 -6.09 13.16
N LEU A 34 5.23 -5.55 13.65
CA LEU A 34 6.17 -4.76 12.82
C LEU A 34 6.63 -5.53 11.56
N PHE A 35 6.80 -6.84 11.70
CA PHE A 35 7.19 -7.72 10.61
C PHE A 35 6.17 -7.74 9.46
N SER A 36 4.87 -7.58 9.72
CA SER A 36 3.85 -7.58 8.66
C SER A 36 3.95 -6.36 7.76
N GLY A 37 4.38 -5.20 8.30
CA GLY A 37 4.66 -3.99 7.51
C GLY A 37 5.80 -4.20 6.53
N LEU A 38 6.91 -4.78 6.99
CA LEU A 38 8.06 -5.10 6.15
C LEU A 38 7.71 -6.14 5.07
N ILE A 39 7.03 -7.22 5.44
CA ILE A 39 6.59 -8.25 4.49
C ILE A 39 5.68 -7.65 3.42
N SER A 40 4.72 -6.82 3.82
CA SER A 40 3.82 -6.12 2.88
C SER A 40 4.59 -5.23 1.91
N GLY A 41 5.58 -4.47 2.39
CA GLY A 41 6.45 -3.64 1.54
C GLY A 41 7.28 -4.46 0.55
N ILE A 42 7.89 -5.56 1.00
CA ILE A 42 8.71 -6.44 0.15
C ILE A 42 7.84 -7.09 -0.93
N ILE A 43 6.74 -7.73 -0.54
CA ILE A 43 5.84 -8.42 -1.47
C ILE A 43 5.19 -7.42 -2.42
N GLY A 44 4.73 -6.27 -1.91
CA GLY A 44 4.15 -5.19 -2.71
C GLY A 44 5.14 -4.68 -3.76
N GLY A 45 6.38 -4.37 -3.35
CA GLY A 45 7.41 -3.87 -4.25
C GLY A 45 7.78 -4.86 -5.36
N ILE A 46 7.90 -6.16 -5.04
CA ILE A 46 8.26 -7.20 -6.01
C ILE A 46 7.09 -7.53 -6.93
N VAL A 47 5.93 -7.87 -6.38
CA VAL A 47 4.78 -8.36 -7.15
C VAL A 47 4.15 -7.24 -7.97
N VAL A 48 3.87 -6.08 -7.36
CA VAL A 48 3.29 -4.95 -8.08
C VAL A 48 4.31 -4.33 -9.02
N GLY A 49 5.57 -4.23 -8.62
CA GLY A 49 6.64 -3.74 -9.50
C GLY A 49 6.79 -4.57 -10.77
N ALA A 50 6.64 -5.89 -10.69
CA ALA A 50 6.68 -6.78 -11.85
C ALA A 50 5.42 -6.71 -12.72
N LEU A 51 4.23 -6.54 -12.14
CA LEU A 51 2.94 -6.65 -12.84
C LEU A 51 2.31 -5.31 -13.27
N SER A 52 2.67 -4.19 -12.63
CA SER A 52 1.97 -2.89 -12.76
C SER A 52 2.11 -2.24 -14.14
N GLY A 53 3.20 -2.48 -14.87
CA GLY A 53 3.54 -1.73 -16.08
C GLY A 53 3.99 -0.28 -15.84
N SER A 54 3.95 0.21 -14.59
CA SER A 54 4.48 1.51 -14.19
C SER A 54 6.01 1.52 -14.18
N LYS A 55 6.61 2.55 -14.79
CA LYS A 55 8.09 2.69 -14.88
C LYS A 55 8.75 3.22 -13.62
N ILE A 56 7.98 3.87 -12.73
CA ILE A 56 8.48 4.57 -11.54
C ILE A 56 7.65 4.28 -10.28
N GLY A 57 6.60 3.45 -10.40
CA GLY A 57 5.70 3.14 -9.29
C GLY A 57 6.38 2.26 -8.25
N VAL A 58 6.25 2.65 -6.98
CA VAL A 58 6.70 1.86 -5.83
C VAL A 58 5.46 1.49 -5.03
N SER A 59 5.33 0.22 -4.66
CA SER A 59 4.18 -0.28 -3.92
C SER A 59 4.60 -0.78 -2.54
N GLY A 60 3.77 -0.49 -1.54
CA GLY A 60 3.97 -0.85 -0.15
C GLY A 60 2.83 -0.32 0.72
N PRO A 61 2.97 -0.37 2.07
CA PRO A 61 1.97 0.17 2.98
C PRO A 61 1.79 1.68 2.77
N ALA A 62 0.56 2.13 2.55
CA ALA A 62 0.22 3.55 2.41
C ALA A 62 -0.13 4.16 3.77
N ALA A 63 0.21 5.44 3.98
CA ALA A 63 -0.05 6.15 5.23
C ALA A 63 -1.53 6.08 5.68
N GLY A 64 -2.46 6.22 4.74
CA GLY A 64 -3.90 6.14 5.02
C GLY A 64 -4.39 4.75 5.46
N LEU A 65 -3.61 3.69 5.26
CA LEU A 65 -3.96 2.36 5.74
C LEU A 65 -3.76 2.24 7.25
N ALA A 66 -2.96 3.10 7.89
CA ALA A 66 -2.67 2.96 9.33
C ALA A 66 -3.95 2.97 10.18
N ALA A 67 -4.78 4.00 10.01
CA ALA A 67 -6.05 4.12 10.72
C ALA A 67 -7.05 3.02 10.33
N ILE A 68 -7.13 2.68 9.04
CA ILE A 68 -8.05 1.65 8.54
C ILE A 68 -7.72 0.29 9.13
N VAL A 69 -6.44 -0.08 9.15
CA VAL A 69 -5.97 -1.36 9.69
C VAL A 69 -6.15 -1.39 11.21
N LEU A 70 -5.85 -0.30 11.92
CA LEU A 70 -6.07 -0.21 13.36
C LEU A 70 -7.53 -0.48 13.73
N VAL A 71 -8.46 0.22 13.07
CA VAL A 71 -9.90 0.05 13.29
C VAL A 71 -10.35 -1.36 12.88
N ALA A 72 -9.94 -1.84 11.71
CA ALA A 72 -10.33 -3.16 11.23
C ALA A 72 -9.85 -4.30 12.13
N ILE A 73 -8.64 -4.22 12.69
CA ILE A 73 -8.16 -5.23 13.66
C ILE A 73 -9.03 -5.23 14.92
N GLY A 74 -9.43 -4.06 15.40
CA GLY A 74 -10.34 -3.92 16.55
C GLY A 74 -11.73 -4.52 16.26
N ASP A 75 -12.35 -4.09 15.16
CA ASP A 75 -13.71 -4.49 14.80
C ASP A 75 -13.84 -5.97 14.43
N LEU A 76 -12.82 -6.54 13.78
CA LEU A 76 -12.81 -7.95 13.36
C LEU A 76 -12.38 -8.90 14.49
N GLY A 77 -12.09 -8.41 15.70
CA GLY A 77 -11.73 -9.24 16.84
C GLY A 77 -10.33 -9.83 16.78
N GLY A 78 -9.41 -9.18 16.04
CA GLY A 78 -7.99 -9.52 16.03
C GLY A 78 -7.32 -9.59 14.66
N PHE A 79 -5.99 -9.66 14.70
CA PHE A 79 -5.14 -9.60 13.49
C PHE A 79 -5.38 -10.77 12.51
N GLN A 80 -5.67 -11.97 13.01
CA GLN A 80 -5.92 -13.13 12.16
C GLN A 80 -7.17 -12.95 11.28
N ASN A 81 -8.24 -12.41 11.85
CA ASN A 81 -9.49 -12.15 11.11
C ASN A 81 -9.28 -11.01 10.11
N PHE A 82 -8.49 -10.00 10.47
CA PHE A 82 -8.05 -8.96 9.54
C PHE A 82 -7.29 -9.54 8.34
N LEU A 83 -6.37 -10.49 8.53
CA LEU A 83 -5.64 -11.11 7.41
C LEU A 83 -6.60 -11.78 6.41
N VAL A 84 -7.66 -12.44 6.88
CA VAL A 84 -8.69 -13.02 6.01
C VAL A 84 -9.41 -11.91 5.23
N ALA A 85 -9.77 -10.81 5.89
CA ALA A 85 -10.38 -9.66 5.23
C ALA A 85 -9.46 -9.05 4.15
N VAL A 86 -8.14 -9.01 4.39
CA VAL A 86 -7.15 -8.54 3.40
C VAL A 86 -7.11 -9.45 2.18
N VAL A 87 -7.14 -10.77 2.37
CA VAL A 87 -7.19 -11.73 1.24
C VAL A 87 -8.47 -11.51 0.42
N LEU A 88 -9.61 -11.35 1.08
CA LEU A 88 -10.89 -11.06 0.40
C LEU A 88 -10.83 -9.73 -0.36
N ALA A 89 -10.29 -8.67 0.25
CA ALA A 89 -10.10 -7.38 -0.39
C ALA A 89 -9.20 -7.50 -1.64
N GLY A 90 -8.13 -8.30 -1.58
CA GLY A 90 -7.26 -8.58 -2.72
C GLY A 90 -8.00 -9.29 -3.88
N ILE A 91 -8.85 -10.27 -3.57
CA ILE A 91 -9.69 -10.94 -4.57
C ILE A 91 -10.65 -9.94 -5.23
N ILE A 92 -11.28 -9.07 -4.45
CA ILE A 92 -12.17 -8.01 -4.97
C ILE A 92 -11.39 -7.03 -5.86
N GLN A 93 -10.17 -6.65 -5.46
CA GLN A 93 -9.31 -5.79 -6.27
C GLN A 93 -8.91 -6.43 -7.61
N ILE A 94 -8.58 -7.73 -7.61
CA ILE A 94 -8.31 -8.48 -8.85
C ILE A 94 -9.55 -8.50 -9.75
N LEU A 95 -10.73 -8.73 -9.18
CA LEU A 95 -11.99 -8.70 -9.93
C LEU A 95 -12.23 -7.33 -10.59
N PHE A 96 -12.03 -6.23 -9.85
CA PHE A 96 -12.09 -4.89 -10.41
C PHE A 96 -11.04 -4.63 -11.50
N GLY A 97 -9.85 -5.21 -11.36
CA GLY A 97 -8.81 -5.18 -12.38
C GLY A 97 -9.24 -5.87 -13.68
N VAL A 98 -9.83 -7.07 -13.59
CA VAL A 98 -10.34 -7.82 -14.74
C VAL A 98 -11.51 -7.11 -15.41
N LEU A 99 -12.41 -6.52 -14.62
CA LEU A 99 -13.54 -5.72 -15.11
C LEU A 99 -13.12 -4.35 -15.67
N LYS A 100 -11.82 -3.99 -15.59
CA LYS A 100 -11.27 -2.67 -15.96
C LYS A 100 -11.99 -1.51 -15.26
N ALA A 101 -12.47 -1.74 -14.03
CA ALA A 101 -13.21 -0.77 -13.23
C ALA A 101 -12.32 0.35 -12.65
N GLY A 102 -11.02 0.37 -12.95
CA GLY A 102 -10.10 1.45 -12.53
C GLY A 102 -10.50 2.84 -13.04
N VAL A 103 -11.29 2.91 -14.13
CA VAL A 103 -11.80 4.18 -14.68
C VAL A 103 -12.72 4.92 -13.68
N ILE A 104 -13.35 4.19 -12.73
CA ILE A 104 -14.21 4.79 -11.70
C ILE A 104 -13.44 5.80 -10.85
N GLY A 105 -12.12 5.62 -10.68
CA GLY A 105 -11.26 6.56 -9.96
C GLY A 105 -11.29 7.99 -10.51
N TYR A 106 -11.55 8.18 -11.81
CA TYR A 106 -11.62 9.50 -12.44
C TYR A 106 -12.88 10.29 -12.07
N PHE A 107 -13.91 9.64 -11.51
CA PHE A 107 -15.16 10.29 -11.11
C PHE A 107 -15.12 10.84 -9.67
N PHE A 108 -14.06 10.55 -8.90
CA PHE A 108 -13.92 11.10 -7.56
C PHE A 108 -13.55 12.59 -7.60
N PRO A 109 -14.35 13.47 -6.97
CA PRO A 109 -14.05 14.90 -6.92
C PRO A 109 -12.72 15.17 -6.21
N SER A 110 -11.96 16.12 -6.73
CA SER A 110 -10.66 16.51 -6.14
C SER A 110 -10.80 17.02 -4.69
N SER A 111 -11.96 17.57 -4.32
CA SER A 111 -12.27 17.97 -2.94
C SER A 111 -12.28 16.78 -1.98
N VAL A 112 -12.81 15.63 -2.39
CA VAL A 112 -12.86 14.40 -1.57
C VAL A 112 -11.45 13.85 -1.39
N ILE A 113 -10.64 13.81 -2.45
CA ILE A 113 -9.26 13.33 -2.38
C ILE A 113 -8.43 14.21 -1.45
N LYS A 114 -8.55 15.54 -1.57
CA LYS A 114 -7.86 16.48 -0.68
C LYS A 114 -8.31 16.32 0.77
N GLY A 115 -9.62 16.21 1.01
CA GLY A 115 -10.16 15.98 2.36
C GLY A 115 -9.63 14.69 2.98
N MET A 116 -9.58 13.60 2.21
CA MET A 116 -9.00 12.32 2.65
C MET A 116 -7.52 12.47 3.00
N LEU A 117 -6.71 13.11 2.14
CA LEU A 117 -5.28 13.34 2.40
C LEU A 117 -5.04 14.24 3.62
N THR A 118 -5.85 15.28 3.82
CA THR A 118 -5.80 16.13 5.01
C THR A 118 -6.14 15.33 6.27
N GLY A 119 -7.17 14.48 6.22
CA GLY A 119 -7.53 13.60 7.34
C GLY A 119 -6.39 12.64 7.69
N ILE A 120 -5.77 12.01 6.68
CA ILE A 120 -4.60 11.15 6.88
C ILE A 120 -3.43 11.92 7.51
N GLY A 121 -3.23 13.19 7.15
CA GLY A 121 -2.15 14.01 7.70
C GLY A 121 -2.40 14.56 9.11
N ILE A 122 -3.65 14.53 9.60
CA ILE A 122 -4.00 14.94 10.98
C ILE A 122 -3.77 13.79 11.96
N ILE A 123 -3.94 12.55 11.51
CA ILE A 123 -3.70 11.32 12.27
C ILE A 123 -2.19 11.05 12.35
#